data_AF-A0AAV9WA27-F1
#
_entry.id   AF-A0AAV9WA27-F1
#
_cell.length_a   1.000
_cell.length_b   1.000
_cell.length_c   1.000
_cell.angle_alpha   90.00
_cell.angle_beta   90.00
_cell.angle_gamma   90.00
#
_symmetry.space_group_name_H-M   'P 1'
#
loop_
_entity.id
_entity.type
_entity.pdbx_description
1 polymer ?
#
loop_
_entity_poly.entity_id
_entity_poly.type
_entity_poly.pdbx_seq_one_letter_code
_entity_poly.pdbx_strand_id
1 'polypeptide(L)'
;MNTLQRTALLSPFLTLTILSLPPSSTLRKALYPLPALLFLHPIVSPPKFLSTDKEAVEEAFKLGTLSASFAFMFTYFLYSGYNTPSNFYKVPRGKEGYPDTIWGRVKWSLSLITALRGVGWNFEVSNLPRRVGTREGCIRRAIAAILGAHGAWYAAGKLCGAYARLLRDEHAAEKYGVVYKVFGNILVQMGVVSAAWGVRNIAFVVLVSSSLELFFVASGVGGERWSDPGNWVRMFGYPQDCWSVKNVWGRVWHQSIRRCIQFPGDKIASVIFGKEYKSLPQPAKAARAFFLLLSAFSISGLIHVSGSYFIVAGMDSPPPSTDQWYYTFYFFIAQAIFVAMEEVVCYALGVGNTPQEVRVGGLRWMVGVVYTTMWFCWCTPVLWADPESRVVGFVGGVGEEYAHVFDRIDRF
;
A
#
# COMPACT_ATOMS: atom_id res chain seq x y z
N MET A 1 13.27 -18.19 15.81
CA MET A 1 12.21 -17.50 15.05
C MET A 1 11.26 -16.81 16.02
N ASN A 2 11.17 -15.48 15.97
CA ASN A 2 10.36 -14.68 16.90
C ASN A 2 8.85 -14.71 16.56
N THR A 3 8.02 -13.98 17.31
CA THR A 3 6.54 -13.97 17.11
C THR A 3 6.12 -13.37 15.76
N LEU A 4 6.78 -12.30 15.30
CA LEU A 4 6.54 -11.69 13.99
C LEU A 4 6.96 -12.60 12.84
N GLN A 5 8.16 -13.17 12.90
CA GLN A 5 8.67 -14.10 11.88
C GLN A 5 7.74 -15.32 11.74
N ARG A 6 7.26 -15.88 12.85
CA ARG A 6 6.24 -16.96 12.86
C ARG A 6 4.94 -16.53 12.18
N THR A 7 4.44 -15.34 12.50
CA THR A 7 3.20 -14.82 11.92
C THR A 7 3.34 -14.61 10.43
N ALA A 8 4.39 -13.92 9.98
CA ALA A 8 4.64 -13.64 8.57
C ALA A 8 4.83 -14.92 7.75
N LEU A 9 5.55 -15.91 8.28
CA LEU A 9 5.79 -17.17 7.60
C LEU A 9 4.53 -18.05 7.55
N LEU A 10 3.85 -18.26 8.68
CA LEU A 10 2.77 -19.26 8.76
C LEU A 10 1.44 -18.76 8.19
N SER A 11 1.18 -17.45 8.16
CA SER A 11 -0.13 -16.92 7.74
C SER A 11 -0.51 -17.27 6.30
N PRO A 12 0.38 -17.16 5.29
CA PRO A 12 0.06 -17.56 3.91
C PRO A 12 -0.20 -19.07 3.80
N PHE A 13 0.61 -19.92 4.45
CA PHE A 13 0.45 -21.38 4.41
C PHE A 13 -0.85 -21.83 5.08
N LEU A 14 -1.17 -21.25 6.24
CA LEU A 14 -2.40 -21.57 6.94
C LEU A 14 -3.63 -21.14 6.13
N THR A 15 -3.60 -19.94 5.55
CA THR A 15 -4.68 -19.45 4.67
C THR A 15 -4.84 -20.35 3.45
N LEU A 16 -3.73 -20.70 2.79
CA LEU A 16 -3.74 -21.62 1.64
C LEU A 16 -4.34 -22.98 2.02
N THR A 17 -3.96 -23.52 3.18
CA THR A 17 -4.47 -24.79 3.70
C THR A 17 -5.97 -24.72 3.93
N ILE A 18 -6.45 -23.69 4.63
CA ILE A 18 -7.88 -23.49 4.91
C ILE A 18 -8.69 -23.39 3.61
N LEU A 19 -8.23 -22.60 2.64
CA LEU A 19 -8.92 -22.42 1.36
C LEU A 19 -8.89 -23.68 0.47
N SER A 20 -7.88 -24.52 0.65
CA SER A 20 -7.73 -25.78 -0.11
C SER A 20 -8.59 -26.92 0.41
N LEU A 21 -9.13 -26.79 1.63
CA LEU A 21 -10.06 -27.76 2.22
C LEU A 21 -11.50 -27.51 1.74
N PRO A 22 -12.30 -28.56 1.51
CA PRO A 22 -13.68 -28.39 1.08
C PRO A 22 -14.51 -27.63 2.13
N PRO A 23 -15.50 -26.80 1.72
CA PRO A 23 -16.34 -26.03 2.64
C PRO A 23 -17.07 -26.86 3.70
N SER A 24 -17.39 -28.12 3.38
CA SER A 24 -18.01 -29.08 4.29
C SER A 24 -17.06 -29.67 5.34
N SER A 25 -15.74 -29.49 5.19
CA SER A 25 -14.73 -30.10 6.06
C SER A 25 -14.78 -29.56 7.49
N THR A 26 -14.88 -30.45 8.48
CA THR A 26 -14.73 -30.11 9.91
C THR A 26 -13.35 -29.53 10.21
N LEU A 27 -12.29 -30.06 9.57
CA LEU A 27 -10.93 -29.56 9.73
C LEU A 27 -10.81 -28.09 9.27
N ARG A 28 -11.45 -27.73 8.16
CA ARG A 28 -11.49 -26.32 7.70
C ARG A 28 -12.10 -25.40 8.75
N LYS A 29 -13.20 -25.82 9.38
CA LYS A 29 -13.88 -25.07 10.44
C LYS A 29 -13.02 -24.94 11.69
N ALA A 30 -12.33 -26.01 12.08
CA ALA A 30 -11.42 -26.02 13.23
C ALA A 30 -10.19 -25.11 13.02
N LEU A 31 -9.65 -25.05 11.81
CA LEU A 31 -8.51 -24.20 11.47
C LEU A 31 -8.88 -22.70 11.32
N TYR A 32 -10.16 -22.38 11.11
CA TYR A 32 -10.62 -21.04 10.79
C TYR A 32 -10.26 -19.93 11.79
N PRO A 33 -10.30 -20.18 13.11
CA PRO A 33 -9.91 -19.17 14.11
C PRO A 33 -8.39 -18.97 14.20
N LEU A 34 -7.59 -19.94 13.72
CA LEU A 34 -6.14 -19.93 13.93
C LEU A 34 -5.41 -18.73 13.30
N PRO A 35 -5.76 -18.24 12.09
CA PRO A 35 -5.17 -17.02 11.56
C PRO A 35 -5.34 -15.82 12.50
N ALA A 36 -6.52 -15.64 13.10
CA ALA A 36 -6.76 -14.55 14.05
C ALA A 36 -5.86 -14.67 15.29
N LEU A 37 -5.75 -15.88 15.85
CA LEU A 37 -4.85 -16.14 16.98
C LEU A 37 -3.39 -15.90 16.61
N LEU A 38 -2.99 -16.29 15.40
CA LEU A 38 -1.63 -16.08 14.89
C LEU A 38 -1.31 -14.59 14.77
N PHE A 39 -2.26 -13.76 14.32
CA PHE A 39 -2.07 -12.29 14.27
C PHE A 39 -2.14 -11.60 15.63
N LEU A 40 -2.92 -12.13 16.58
CA LEU A 40 -3.00 -11.59 17.95
C LEU A 40 -1.74 -11.86 18.76
N HIS A 41 -1.08 -12.99 18.53
CA HIS A 41 0.10 -13.39 19.29
C HIS A 41 1.25 -12.36 19.28
N PRO A 42 1.74 -11.84 18.15
CA PRO A 42 2.79 -10.82 18.17
C PRO A 42 2.30 -9.52 18.82
N ILE A 43 1.02 -9.15 18.71
CA ILE A 43 0.49 -7.94 19.35
C ILE A 43 0.56 -8.05 20.88
N VAL A 44 0.19 -9.21 21.44
CA VAL A 44 0.23 -9.44 22.89
C VAL A 44 1.65 -9.74 23.38
N SER A 45 2.51 -10.29 22.52
CA SER A 45 3.87 -10.69 22.84
C SER A 45 4.83 -10.25 21.72
N PRO A 46 5.10 -8.93 21.63
CA PRO A 46 5.98 -8.39 20.60
C PRO A 46 7.41 -8.92 20.80
N PRO A 47 8.16 -9.16 19.71
CA PRO A 47 9.55 -9.61 19.84
C PRO A 47 10.37 -8.53 20.55
N LYS A 48 11.25 -8.95 21.45
CA LYS A 48 12.14 -8.06 22.20
C LYS A 48 13.52 -8.01 21.54
N PHE A 49 14.12 -6.82 21.46
CA PHE A 49 15.44 -6.61 20.88
C PHE A 49 16.09 -5.34 21.45
N LEU A 50 17.42 -5.24 21.31
CA LEU A 50 18.19 -4.09 21.74
C LEU A 50 17.93 -2.91 20.81
N SER A 51 17.76 -1.72 21.36
CA SER A 51 17.66 -0.46 20.61
C SER A 51 18.87 -0.18 19.69
N THR A 52 20.04 -0.75 20.00
CA THR A 52 21.25 -0.64 19.19
C THR A 52 21.29 -1.61 18.00
N ASP A 53 20.43 -2.62 17.97
CA ASP A 53 20.33 -3.60 16.89
C ASP A 53 19.49 -3.07 15.72
N LYS A 54 20.16 -2.38 14.79
CA LYS A 54 19.52 -1.75 13.64
C LYS A 54 18.81 -2.74 12.72
N GLU A 55 19.32 -3.96 12.60
CA GLU A 55 18.71 -5.00 11.77
C GLU A 55 17.41 -5.50 12.40
N ALA A 56 17.38 -5.70 13.71
CA ALA A 56 16.16 -6.09 14.43
C ALA A 56 15.08 -4.99 14.37
N VAL A 57 15.46 -3.70 14.47
CA VAL A 57 14.53 -2.57 14.31
C VAL A 57 13.91 -2.55 12.92
N GLU A 58 14.75 -2.69 11.88
CA GLU A 58 14.31 -2.75 10.49
C GLU A 58 13.39 -3.95 10.23
N GLU A 59 13.77 -5.12 10.75
CA GLU A 59 12.99 -6.34 10.62
C GLU A 59 11.63 -6.20 11.31
N ALA A 60 11.59 -5.65 12.53
CA ALA A 60 10.35 -5.43 13.28
C ALA A 60 9.38 -4.53 12.50
N PHE A 61 9.90 -3.46 11.88
CA PHE A 61 9.11 -2.59 11.03
C PHE A 61 8.50 -3.32 9.83
N LYS A 62 9.37 -4.00 9.06
CA LYS A 62 8.99 -4.67 7.81
C LYS A 62 8.02 -5.81 8.07
N LEU A 63 8.35 -6.69 9.03
CA LEU A 63 7.49 -7.82 9.39
C LEU A 63 6.22 -7.38 10.10
N GLY A 64 6.25 -6.30 10.86
CA GLY A 64 5.07 -5.71 11.49
C GLY A 64 4.05 -5.22 10.47
N THR A 65 4.51 -4.45 9.48
CA THR A 65 3.69 -3.95 8.36
C THR A 65 3.18 -5.11 7.50
N LEU A 66 4.04 -6.08 7.19
CA LEU A 66 3.69 -7.26 6.40
C LEU A 66 2.65 -8.13 7.11
N SER A 67 2.83 -8.38 8.41
CA SER A 67 1.90 -9.18 9.21
C SER A 67 0.52 -8.53 9.27
N ALA A 68 0.44 -7.22 9.46
CA ALA A 68 -0.85 -6.51 9.41
C ALA A 68 -1.47 -6.53 8.01
N SER A 69 -0.66 -6.37 6.95
CA SER A 69 -1.13 -6.49 5.56
C SER A 69 -1.74 -7.88 5.31
N PHE A 70 -1.07 -8.95 5.74
CA PHE A 70 -1.60 -10.32 5.68
C PHE A 70 -2.84 -10.51 6.53
N ALA A 71 -2.90 -9.89 7.72
CA ALA A 71 -4.09 -9.95 8.57
C ALA A 71 -5.31 -9.45 7.82
N PHE A 72 -5.26 -8.25 7.23
CA PHE A 72 -6.40 -7.70 6.48
C PHE A 72 -6.65 -8.42 5.15
N MET A 73 -5.60 -8.84 4.43
CA MET A 73 -5.73 -9.57 3.18
C MET A 73 -6.37 -10.95 3.36
N PHE A 74 -5.91 -11.73 4.33
CA PHE A 74 -6.48 -13.07 4.56
C PHE A 74 -7.82 -12.97 5.29
N THR A 75 -8.03 -11.92 6.10
CA THR A 75 -9.37 -11.59 6.62
C THR A 75 -10.37 -11.39 5.49
N TYR A 76 -10.00 -10.75 4.38
CA TYR A 76 -10.90 -10.61 3.24
C TYR A 76 -11.36 -11.98 2.67
N PHE A 77 -10.43 -12.91 2.45
CA PHE A 77 -10.78 -14.22 1.90
C PHE A 77 -11.52 -15.10 2.90
N LEU A 78 -11.12 -15.08 4.16
CA LEU A 78 -11.69 -15.91 5.21
C LEU A 78 -13.03 -15.32 5.72
N TYR A 79 -13.13 -14.05 6.09
CA TYR A 79 -14.40 -13.52 6.62
C TYR A 79 -15.46 -13.19 5.56
N SER A 80 -15.19 -13.52 4.29
CA SER A 80 -16.24 -13.67 3.27
C SER A 80 -17.22 -14.82 3.58
N GLY A 81 -16.88 -15.70 4.54
CA GLY A 81 -17.72 -16.78 5.06
C GLY A 81 -17.11 -18.17 4.80
N TYR A 82 -17.57 -19.18 5.54
CA TYR A 82 -17.05 -20.56 5.45
C TYR A 82 -17.14 -21.16 4.04
N ASN A 83 -18.14 -20.74 3.25
CA ASN A 83 -18.24 -21.08 1.84
C ASN A 83 -17.51 -20.04 0.97
N THR A 84 -16.22 -19.79 1.25
CA THR A 84 -15.40 -18.87 0.44
C THR A 84 -15.57 -19.10 -1.07
N PRO A 85 -15.57 -20.35 -1.59
CA PRO A 85 -15.65 -20.57 -3.02
C PRO A 85 -16.97 -20.10 -3.68
N SER A 86 -18.07 -19.92 -2.93
CA SER A 86 -19.29 -19.35 -3.50
C SER A 86 -19.18 -17.85 -3.81
N ASN A 87 -18.21 -17.16 -3.20
CA ASN A 87 -18.04 -15.71 -3.31
C ASN A 87 -16.96 -15.30 -4.32
N PHE A 88 -16.13 -16.25 -4.76
CA PHE A 88 -14.96 -16.00 -5.60
C PHE A 88 -14.96 -16.91 -6.81
N TYR A 89 -15.02 -16.32 -8.00
CA TYR A 89 -15.02 -17.06 -9.25
C TYR A 89 -14.36 -16.24 -10.36
N LYS A 90 -13.81 -16.94 -11.36
CA LYS A 90 -13.29 -16.27 -12.56
C LYS A 90 -14.42 -15.86 -13.50
N VAL A 91 -14.27 -14.73 -14.18
CA VAL A 91 -15.30 -14.15 -15.06
C VAL A 91 -15.05 -14.43 -16.55
N PRO A 92 -13.83 -14.23 -17.11
CA PRO A 92 -13.62 -14.29 -18.55
C PRO A 92 -13.84 -15.68 -19.21
N ARG A 93 -14.08 -16.73 -18.42
CA ARG A 93 -14.13 -18.13 -18.88
C ARG A 93 -15.35 -18.89 -18.36
N GLY A 94 -16.41 -18.16 -17.98
CA GLY A 94 -17.53 -18.70 -17.20
C GLY A 94 -17.16 -18.86 -15.72
N LYS A 95 -18.14 -19.23 -14.89
CA LYS A 95 -17.90 -19.52 -13.46
C LYS A 95 -17.02 -20.78 -13.35
N GLU A 96 -15.69 -20.62 -13.42
CA GLU A 96 -14.77 -21.68 -13.04
C GLU A 96 -15.04 -22.01 -11.56
N GLY A 97 -15.68 -23.16 -11.33
CA GLY A 97 -16.10 -23.61 -10.02
C GLY A 97 -14.93 -24.01 -9.14
N TYR A 98 -15.21 -24.19 -7.86
CA TYR A 98 -14.24 -24.73 -6.90
C TYR A 98 -13.84 -26.15 -7.30
N PRO A 99 -12.54 -26.47 -7.46
CA PRO A 99 -12.15 -27.79 -7.96
C PRO A 99 -12.47 -28.92 -6.98
N ASP A 100 -12.70 -30.13 -7.49
CA ASP A 100 -12.95 -31.32 -6.66
C ASP A 100 -11.67 -31.95 -6.10
N THR A 101 -10.57 -31.88 -6.87
CA THR A 101 -9.30 -32.46 -6.47
C THR A 101 -8.55 -31.55 -5.50
N ILE A 102 -7.82 -32.14 -4.55
CA ILE A 102 -7.01 -31.37 -3.58
C ILE A 102 -6.01 -30.44 -4.27
N TRP A 103 -5.34 -30.93 -5.32
CA TRP A 103 -4.37 -30.13 -6.05
C TRP A 103 -5.01 -29.03 -6.88
N GLY A 104 -6.21 -29.28 -7.43
CA GLY A 104 -7.03 -28.25 -8.05
C GLY A 104 -7.35 -27.13 -7.05
N ARG A 105 -7.78 -27.48 -5.83
CA ARG A 105 -8.12 -26.52 -4.77
C ARG A 105 -6.91 -25.74 -4.29
N VAL A 106 -5.73 -26.36 -4.18
CA VAL A 106 -4.48 -25.66 -3.85
C VAL A 106 -4.12 -24.66 -4.94
N LYS A 107 -4.17 -25.05 -6.23
CA LYS A 107 -3.94 -24.13 -7.35
C LYS A 107 -4.95 -22.98 -7.41
N TRP A 108 -6.23 -23.27 -7.17
CA TRP A 108 -7.29 -22.28 -7.10
C TRP A 108 -7.04 -21.29 -5.96
N SER A 109 -6.74 -21.79 -4.77
CA SER A 109 -6.49 -20.99 -3.57
C SER A 109 -5.24 -20.12 -3.73
N LEU A 110 -4.16 -20.69 -4.27
CA LEU A 110 -2.93 -19.95 -4.55
C LEU A 110 -3.18 -18.85 -5.59
N SER A 111 -3.95 -19.14 -6.64
CA SER A 111 -4.34 -18.14 -7.64
C SER A 111 -5.22 -17.03 -7.05
N LEU A 112 -6.06 -17.33 -6.06
CA LEU A 112 -6.90 -16.35 -5.40
C LEU A 112 -6.07 -15.41 -4.51
N ILE A 113 -5.23 -15.95 -3.62
CA ILE A 113 -4.45 -15.14 -2.68
C ILE A 113 -3.35 -14.32 -3.36
N THR A 114 -2.90 -14.74 -4.56
CA THR A 114 -1.92 -13.99 -5.37
C THR A 114 -2.56 -13.02 -6.35
N ALA A 115 -3.89 -13.05 -6.55
CA ALA A 115 -4.61 -12.14 -7.43
C ALA A 115 -4.93 -10.81 -6.74
N LEU A 116 -3.88 -10.04 -6.41
CA LEU A 116 -4.00 -8.80 -5.64
C LEU A 116 -4.98 -7.78 -6.25
N ARG A 117 -5.01 -7.66 -7.58
CA ARG A 117 -5.94 -6.78 -8.31
C ARG A 117 -7.21 -7.48 -8.81
N GLY A 118 -7.37 -8.76 -8.47
CA GLY A 118 -8.49 -9.59 -8.91
C GLY A 118 -8.55 -9.79 -10.42
N VAL A 119 -7.43 -9.73 -11.15
CA VAL A 119 -7.46 -9.87 -12.63
C VAL A 119 -8.05 -11.22 -13.00
N GLY A 120 -9.10 -11.19 -13.81
CA GLY A 120 -9.89 -12.36 -14.21
C GLY A 120 -10.88 -12.86 -13.17
N TRP A 121 -10.98 -12.25 -12.00
CA TRP A 121 -11.91 -12.62 -10.92
C TRP A 121 -13.11 -11.67 -10.86
N ASN A 122 -14.18 -12.10 -10.18
CA ASN A 122 -15.41 -11.31 -9.97
C ASN A 122 -15.23 -10.06 -9.11
N PHE A 123 -14.05 -9.86 -8.53
CA PHE A 123 -13.66 -8.67 -7.76
C PHE A 123 -12.55 -7.87 -8.46
N GLU A 124 -12.35 -8.06 -9.76
CA GLU A 124 -11.41 -7.28 -10.58
C GLU A 124 -11.63 -5.77 -10.37
N VAL A 125 -10.55 -5.03 -10.13
CA VAL A 125 -10.63 -3.58 -9.94
C VAL A 125 -10.98 -2.90 -11.27
N SER A 126 -11.91 -1.93 -11.25
CA SER A 126 -12.48 -1.34 -12.48
C SER A 126 -11.51 -0.53 -13.34
N ASN A 127 -10.42 -0.02 -12.76
CA ASN A 127 -9.44 0.83 -13.44
C ASN A 127 -8.17 0.06 -13.81
N LEU A 128 -8.30 -1.01 -14.60
CA LEU A 128 -7.13 -1.72 -15.12
C LEU A 128 -6.52 -1.00 -16.32
N PRO A 129 -5.18 -0.82 -16.35
CA PRO A 129 -4.46 -0.45 -17.57
C PRO A 129 -4.68 -1.49 -18.67
N ARG A 130 -4.44 -1.08 -19.92
CA ARG A 130 -4.55 -1.96 -21.09
C ARG A 130 -3.66 -3.21 -20.92
N ARG A 131 -4.24 -4.39 -21.16
CA ARG A 131 -3.53 -5.68 -21.14
C ARG A 131 -2.63 -5.80 -22.37
N VAL A 132 -1.41 -6.30 -22.19
CA VAL A 132 -0.51 -6.57 -23.31
C VAL A 132 -0.77 -7.98 -23.83
N GLY A 133 -1.02 -8.10 -25.13
CA GLY A 133 -1.52 -9.35 -25.73
C GLY A 133 -0.46 -10.40 -26.04
N THR A 134 0.82 -10.04 -26.10
CA THR A 134 1.90 -10.96 -26.54
C THR A 134 2.89 -11.26 -25.41
N ARG A 135 3.33 -12.52 -25.32
CA ARG A 135 4.37 -12.97 -24.36
C ARG A 135 5.67 -12.19 -24.48
N GLU A 136 6.17 -11.96 -25.69
CA GLU A 136 7.41 -11.21 -25.92
C GLU A 136 7.30 -9.74 -25.45
N GLY A 137 6.22 -9.06 -25.81
CA GLY A 137 5.94 -7.70 -25.33
C GLY A 137 5.78 -7.61 -23.82
N CYS A 138 5.27 -8.68 -23.18
CA CYS A 138 5.21 -8.83 -21.74
C CYS A 138 6.61 -8.87 -21.12
N ILE A 139 7.46 -9.78 -21.59
CA ILE A 139 8.84 -9.95 -21.12
C ILE A 139 9.66 -8.66 -21.30
N ARG A 140 9.59 -8.03 -22.48
CA ARG A 140 10.29 -6.76 -22.76
C ARG A 140 9.85 -5.65 -21.80
N ARG A 141 8.54 -5.53 -21.56
CA ARG A 141 8.00 -4.56 -20.59
C ARG A 141 8.51 -4.85 -19.17
N ALA A 142 8.48 -6.11 -18.74
CA ALA A 142 8.94 -6.49 -17.41
C ALA A 142 10.42 -6.16 -17.21
N ILE A 143 11.29 -6.49 -18.18
CA ILE A 143 12.72 -6.15 -18.14
C ILE A 143 12.91 -4.63 -18.08
N ALA A 144 12.24 -3.87 -18.96
CA ALA A 144 12.34 -2.40 -18.95
C ALA A 144 11.85 -1.79 -17.63
N ALA A 145 10.77 -2.34 -17.05
CA ALA A 145 10.25 -1.91 -15.77
C ALA A 145 11.20 -2.22 -14.60
N ILE A 146 11.85 -3.38 -14.61
CA ILE A 146 12.86 -3.76 -13.61
C ILE A 146 14.06 -2.81 -13.69
N LEU A 147 14.63 -2.62 -14.88
CA LEU A 147 15.79 -1.75 -15.07
C LEU A 147 15.46 -0.29 -14.71
N GLY A 148 14.32 0.21 -15.17
CA GLY A 148 13.85 1.56 -14.85
C GLY A 148 13.58 1.77 -13.36
N ALA A 149 12.92 0.81 -12.70
CA ALA A 149 12.65 0.89 -11.27
C ALA A 149 13.94 0.80 -10.44
N HIS A 150 14.88 -0.07 -10.80
CA HIS A 150 16.16 -0.18 -10.11
C HIS A 150 17.00 1.09 -10.29
N GLY A 151 17.07 1.63 -11.50
CA GLY A 151 17.75 2.89 -11.79
C GLY A 151 17.13 4.07 -11.02
N ALA A 152 15.80 4.16 -10.98
CA ALA A 152 15.10 5.21 -10.23
C ALA A 152 15.32 5.09 -8.72
N TRP A 153 15.27 3.86 -8.17
CA TRP A 153 15.57 3.58 -6.77
C TRP A 153 17.00 4.01 -6.40
N TYR A 154 17.99 3.58 -7.19
CA TYR A 154 19.39 3.91 -6.97
C TYR A 154 19.65 5.42 -7.06
N ALA A 155 19.11 6.07 -8.09
CA ALA A 155 19.24 7.52 -8.28
C ALA A 155 18.61 8.30 -7.12
N ALA A 156 17.41 7.92 -6.67
CA ALA A 156 16.75 8.56 -5.54
C ALA A 156 17.59 8.46 -4.26
N GLY A 157 18.13 7.28 -3.95
CA GLY A 157 19.04 7.09 -2.82
C GLY A 157 20.28 7.98 -2.90
N LYS A 158 21.00 7.94 -4.04
CA LYS A 158 22.21 8.75 -4.25
C LYS A 158 21.95 10.25 -4.16
N LEU A 159 20.83 10.73 -4.72
CA LEU A 159 20.43 12.13 -4.64
C LEU A 159 20.12 12.53 -3.19
N CYS A 160 19.32 11.75 -2.46
CA CYS A 160 19.03 12.02 -1.05
C CYS A 160 20.28 11.98 -0.18
N GLY A 161 21.18 11.01 -0.38
CA GLY A 161 22.45 10.97 0.34
C GLY A 161 23.36 12.16 0.02
N ALA A 162 23.41 12.61 -1.24
CA ALA A 162 24.14 13.82 -1.61
C ALA A 162 23.53 15.07 -0.98
N TYR A 163 22.21 15.15 -0.94
CA TYR A 163 21.46 16.22 -0.30
C TYR A 163 21.74 16.28 1.20
N ALA A 164 21.66 15.14 1.90
CA ALA A 164 21.95 15.05 3.33
C ALA A 164 23.38 15.51 3.65
N ARG A 165 24.36 15.09 2.84
CA ARG A 165 25.76 15.52 2.99
C ARG A 165 25.92 17.03 2.77
N LEU A 166 25.23 17.61 1.79
CA LEU A 166 25.26 19.06 1.54
C LEU A 166 24.71 19.85 2.74
N LEU A 167 23.59 19.41 3.32
CA LEU A 167 22.97 20.11 4.44
C LEU A 167 23.79 20.05 5.73
N ARG A 168 24.57 18.97 5.90
CA ARG A 168 25.39 18.72 7.10
C ARG A 168 26.81 19.26 7.03
N ASP A 169 27.27 19.67 5.87
CA ASP A 169 28.59 20.27 5.73
C ASP A 169 28.56 21.70 6.28
N GLU A 170 29.22 21.91 7.43
CA GLU A 170 29.31 23.20 8.13
C GLU A 170 29.87 24.32 7.24
N HIS A 171 30.70 23.97 6.25
CA HIS A 171 31.31 24.93 5.33
C HIS A 171 30.54 25.06 4.01
N ALA A 172 29.50 24.25 3.78
CA ALA A 172 28.74 24.29 2.53
C ALA A 172 27.95 25.59 2.36
N ALA A 173 27.51 26.20 3.46
CA ALA A 173 26.83 27.50 3.42
C ALA A 173 27.75 28.61 2.89
N GLU A 174 29.04 28.59 3.27
CA GLU A 174 30.03 29.55 2.80
C GLU A 174 30.47 29.25 1.36
N LYS A 175 30.71 27.98 1.06
CA LYS A 175 31.21 27.53 -0.25
C LYS A 175 30.16 27.58 -1.35
N TYR A 176 28.89 27.34 -1.03
CA TYR A 176 27.80 27.17 -1.98
C TYR A 176 26.57 28.02 -1.64
N GLY A 177 26.74 29.25 -1.15
CA GLY A 177 25.68 30.05 -0.51
C GLY A 177 24.29 30.06 -1.16
N VAL A 178 24.17 30.23 -2.49
CA VAL A 178 22.85 30.19 -3.16
C VAL A 178 22.26 28.78 -3.17
N VAL A 179 23.08 27.79 -3.50
CA VAL A 179 22.69 26.37 -3.58
C VAL A 179 22.26 25.87 -2.20
N TYR A 180 23.03 26.20 -1.16
CA TYR A 180 22.70 25.87 0.23
C TYR A 180 21.38 26.53 0.67
N LYS A 181 21.12 27.79 0.31
CA LYS A 181 19.84 28.46 0.62
C LYS A 181 18.64 27.80 -0.05
N VAL A 182 18.78 27.38 -1.31
CA VAL A 182 17.69 26.69 -2.03
C VAL A 182 17.42 25.32 -1.42
N PHE A 183 18.47 24.52 -1.21
CA PHE A 183 18.31 23.17 -0.67
C PHE A 183 18.01 23.17 0.84
N GLY A 184 18.41 24.20 1.58
CA GLY A 184 18.03 24.41 2.98
C GLY A 184 16.57 24.84 3.15
N ASN A 185 15.87 25.25 2.08
CA ASN A 185 14.47 25.65 2.19
C ASN A 185 13.56 24.46 2.54
N ILE A 186 12.79 24.59 3.62
CA ILE A 186 11.85 23.57 4.11
C ILE A 186 10.90 23.03 3.03
N LEU A 187 10.36 23.88 2.15
CA LEU A 187 9.42 23.45 1.11
C LEU A 187 10.11 22.62 0.02
N VAL A 188 11.36 22.98 -0.30
CA VAL A 188 12.18 22.19 -1.23
C VAL A 188 12.52 20.84 -0.61
N GLN A 189 12.94 20.82 0.66
CA GLN A 189 13.21 19.57 1.38
C GLN A 189 11.96 18.67 1.42
N MET A 190 10.80 19.22 1.75
CA MET A 190 9.50 18.52 1.73
C MET A 190 9.20 17.90 0.35
N GLY A 191 9.43 18.67 -0.72
CA GLY A 191 9.28 18.21 -2.10
C GLY A 191 10.20 17.03 -2.41
N VAL A 192 11.48 17.12 -2.04
CA VAL A 192 12.47 16.05 -2.27
C VAL A 192 12.15 14.80 -1.47
N VAL A 193 11.82 14.93 -0.17
CA VAL A 193 11.39 13.79 0.66
C VAL A 193 10.21 13.08 0.01
N SER A 194 9.18 13.84 -0.39
CA SER A 194 7.97 13.27 -0.98
C SER A 194 8.23 12.58 -2.31
N ALA A 195 9.05 13.18 -3.17
CA ALA A 195 9.43 12.60 -4.45
C ALA A 195 10.25 11.32 -4.27
N ALA A 196 11.27 11.34 -3.42
CA ALA A 196 12.13 10.18 -3.17
C ALA A 196 11.36 9.03 -2.50
N TRP A 197 10.49 9.34 -1.54
CA TRP A 197 9.60 8.38 -0.90
C TRP A 197 8.64 7.74 -1.90
N GLY A 198 8.02 8.55 -2.76
CA GLY A 198 7.14 8.09 -3.82
C GLY A 198 7.85 7.17 -4.82
N VAL A 199 9.04 7.59 -5.30
CA VAL A 199 9.86 6.82 -6.23
C VAL A 199 10.26 5.47 -5.63
N ARG A 200 10.72 5.44 -4.37
CA ARG A 200 11.10 4.18 -3.71
C ARG A 200 9.91 3.24 -3.59
N ASN A 201 8.77 3.67 -3.04
CA ASN A 201 7.60 2.82 -2.89
C ASN A 201 7.09 2.27 -4.25
N ILE A 202 7.07 3.12 -5.29
CA ILE A 202 6.72 2.69 -6.65
C ILE A 202 7.72 1.65 -7.15
N ALA A 203 9.01 1.93 -7.04
CA ALA A 203 10.06 1.05 -7.52
C ALA A 203 10.07 -0.30 -6.79
N PHE A 204 9.84 -0.35 -5.47
CA PHE A 204 9.70 -1.60 -4.73
C PHE A 204 8.61 -2.49 -5.32
N VAL A 205 7.39 -1.94 -5.44
CA VAL A 205 6.23 -2.70 -5.93
C VAL A 205 6.41 -3.10 -7.39
N VAL A 206 6.99 -2.22 -8.22
CA VAL A 206 7.31 -2.52 -9.62
C VAL A 206 8.37 -3.62 -9.73
N LEU A 207 9.43 -3.58 -8.93
CA LEU A 207 10.49 -4.60 -8.93
C LEU A 207 9.91 -5.97 -8.56
N VAL A 208 9.16 -6.05 -7.45
CA VAL A 208 8.56 -7.32 -7.01
C VAL A 208 7.59 -7.85 -8.07
N SER A 209 6.66 -7.02 -8.53
CA SER A 209 5.64 -7.46 -9.50
C SER A 209 6.22 -7.82 -10.86
N SER A 210 7.16 -7.02 -11.39
CA SER A 210 7.77 -7.26 -12.70
C SER A 210 8.75 -8.43 -12.67
N SER A 211 9.40 -8.70 -11.53
CA SER A 211 10.25 -9.89 -11.38
C SER A 211 9.42 -11.17 -11.39
N LEU A 212 8.27 -11.17 -10.70
CA LEU A 212 7.34 -12.30 -10.73
C LEU A 212 6.73 -12.44 -12.13
N GLU A 213 6.33 -11.34 -12.78
CA GLU A 213 5.85 -11.34 -14.18
C GLU A 213 6.89 -11.99 -15.11
N LEU A 214 8.14 -11.53 -15.05
CA LEU A 214 9.22 -12.07 -15.85
C LEU A 214 9.39 -13.56 -15.58
N PHE A 215 9.48 -13.98 -14.31
CA PHE A 215 9.65 -15.38 -13.95
C PHE A 215 8.52 -16.26 -14.50
N PHE A 216 7.25 -15.95 -14.20
CA PHE A 216 6.13 -16.82 -14.58
C PHE A 216 5.85 -16.80 -16.08
N VAL A 217 5.92 -15.64 -16.73
CA VAL A 217 5.65 -15.51 -18.18
C VAL A 217 6.81 -16.08 -19.01
N ALA A 218 8.06 -15.88 -18.59
CA ALA A 218 9.22 -16.43 -19.30
C ALA A 218 9.36 -17.94 -19.09
N SER A 219 9.14 -18.46 -17.88
CA SER A 219 9.24 -19.91 -17.63
C SER A 219 8.02 -20.70 -18.12
N GLY A 220 6.86 -20.06 -18.29
CA GLY A 220 5.61 -20.76 -18.58
C GLY A 220 4.97 -21.42 -17.34
N VAL A 221 5.59 -21.30 -16.16
CA VAL A 221 5.10 -21.89 -14.91
C VAL A 221 3.73 -21.33 -14.54
N GLY A 222 2.82 -22.21 -14.14
CA GLY A 222 1.46 -21.83 -13.73
C GLY A 222 0.41 -21.85 -14.82
N GLY A 223 0.81 -22.07 -16.07
CA GLY A 223 -0.09 -22.04 -17.22
C GLY A 223 -0.95 -20.77 -17.21
N GLU A 224 -2.23 -20.94 -17.51
CA GLU A 224 -3.17 -19.81 -17.68
C GLU A 224 -3.44 -18.98 -16.41
N ARG A 225 -2.91 -19.38 -15.24
CA ARG A 225 -3.03 -18.63 -13.98
C ARG A 225 -1.94 -17.58 -13.83
N TRP A 226 -0.68 -17.97 -14.06
CA TRP A 226 0.47 -17.08 -13.84
C TRP A 226 1.32 -16.84 -15.09
N SER A 227 1.34 -17.72 -16.09
CA SER A 227 2.13 -17.48 -17.31
C SER A 227 1.38 -16.73 -18.41
N ASP A 228 0.07 -16.53 -18.27
CA ASP A 228 -0.73 -15.70 -19.17
C ASP A 228 -0.34 -14.21 -19.03
N PRO A 229 0.19 -13.58 -20.09
CA PRO A 229 0.49 -12.14 -20.11
C PRO A 229 -0.69 -11.25 -19.74
N GLY A 230 -1.92 -11.68 -20.05
CA GLY A 230 -3.15 -10.95 -19.77
C GLY A 230 -3.45 -10.79 -18.28
N ASN A 231 -2.81 -11.58 -17.41
CA ASN A 231 -2.95 -11.50 -15.95
C ASN A 231 -1.98 -10.49 -15.31
N TRP A 232 -0.97 -10.01 -16.04
CA TRP A 232 0.07 -9.10 -15.54
C TRP A 232 -0.15 -7.67 -16.01
N VAL A 233 -0.91 -6.93 -15.22
CA VAL A 233 -1.20 -5.50 -15.41
C VAL A 233 -0.33 -4.65 -14.49
N ARG A 234 -0.04 -3.41 -14.90
CA ARG A 234 0.78 -2.47 -14.10
C ARG A 234 0.18 -2.30 -12.70
N MET A 235 1.01 -2.26 -11.66
CA MET A 235 0.51 -2.11 -10.27
C MET A 235 0.02 -0.69 -9.94
N PHE A 236 0.51 0.31 -10.68
CA PHE A 236 0.11 1.70 -10.55
C PHE A 236 -0.66 2.17 -11.79
N GLY A 237 -1.51 3.16 -11.58
CA GLY A 237 -2.20 3.88 -12.66
C GLY A 237 -1.29 4.83 -13.42
N TYR A 238 -1.91 5.72 -14.17
CA TYR A 238 -1.21 6.69 -15.02
C TYR A 238 -0.92 7.98 -14.24
N PRO A 239 0.31 8.54 -14.31
CA PRO A 239 0.64 9.80 -13.64
C PRO A 239 -0.25 10.98 -14.06
N GLN A 240 -0.82 10.93 -15.28
CA GLN A 240 -1.75 11.95 -15.77
C GLN A 240 -3.08 11.98 -14.99
N ASP A 241 -3.36 10.99 -14.15
CA ASP A 241 -4.51 10.95 -13.25
C ASP A 241 -4.23 11.55 -11.86
N CYS A 242 -3.02 12.03 -11.59
CA CYS A 242 -2.63 12.65 -10.31
C CYS A 242 -3.07 14.12 -10.17
N TRP A 243 -4.26 14.46 -10.63
CA TRP A 243 -4.81 15.84 -10.56
C TRP A 243 -5.78 16.06 -9.40
N SER A 244 -6.08 15.02 -8.61
CA SER A 244 -6.79 15.13 -7.33
C SER A 244 -6.30 14.08 -6.35
N VAL A 245 -6.41 14.35 -5.04
CA VAL A 245 -6.04 13.39 -4.00
C VAL A 245 -6.93 12.14 -4.10
N LYS A 246 -8.23 12.33 -4.37
CA LYS A 246 -9.16 11.24 -4.68
C LYS A 246 -8.65 10.32 -5.80
N ASN A 247 -8.12 10.87 -6.90
CA ASN A 247 -7.66 10.05 -8.02
C ASN A 247 -6.30 9.41 -7.77
N VAL A 248 -5.40 10.07 -7.02
CA VAL A 248 -4.15 9.44 -6.60
C VAL A 248 -4.47 8.12 -5.88
N TRP A 249 -5.33 8.14 -4.86
CA TRP A 249 -5.73 6.92 -4.14
C TRP A 249 -6.70 6.01 -4.90
N GLY A 250 -7.57 6.59 -5.74
CA GLY A 250 -8.64 5.89 -6.44
C GLY A 250 -8.23 5.21 -7.75
N ARG A 251 -7.14 5.66 -8.37
CA ARG A 251 -6.72 5.22 -9.71
C ARG A 251 -5.23 4.91 -9.82
N VAL A 252 -4.37 5.62 -9.07
CA VAL A 252 -2.93 5.58 -9.31
C VAL A 252 -2.19 4.70 -8.29
N TRP A 253 -2.34 5.00 -7.01
CA TRP A 253 -1.52 4.46 -5.93
C TRP A 253 -2.06 3.13 -5.38
N HIS A 254 -1.17 2.16 -5.12
CA HIS A 254 -1.45 0.91 -4.38
C HIS A 254 -2.80 0.22 -4.71
N GLN A 255 -3.10 0.05 -6.00
CA GLN A 255 -4.37 -0.56 -6.42
C GLN A 255 -4.48 -2.06 -6.07
N SER A 256 -3.38 -2.69 -5.64
CA SER A 256 -3.28 -4.11 -5.27
C SER A 256 -3.88 -4.48 -3.91
N ILE A 257 -4.05 -3.52 -2.99
CA ILE A 257 -4.58 -3.80 -1.64
C ILE A 257 -6.01 -3.31 -1.44
N ARG A 258 -6.56 -2.61 -2.44
CA ARG A 258 -7.83 -1.86 -2.35
C ARG A 258 -8.98 -2.73 -1.85
N ARG A 259 -9.13 -3.94 -2.37
CA ARG A 259 -10.25 -4.81 -1.98
C ARG A 259 -10.15 -5.27 -0.53
N CYS A 260 -8.93 -5.57 -0.07
CA CYS A 260 -8.65 -6.04 1.29
C CYS A 260 -8.97 -4.97 2.34
N ILE A 261 -8.66 -3.71 2.05
CA ILE A 261 -8.93 -2.59 2.96
C ILE A 261 -10.39 -2.12 2.91
N GLN A 262 -11.10 -2.32 1.81
CA GLN A 262 -12.50 -1.90 1.67
C GLN A 262 -13.49 -2.91 2.27
N PHE A 263 -13.17 -4.20 2.23
CA PHE A 263 -14.12 -5.24 2.57
C PHE A 263 -14.70 -5.17 4.01
N PRO A 264 -13.90 -4.93 5.07
CA PRO A 264 -14.45 -4.80 6.42
C PRO A 264 -15.42 -3.62 6.53
N GLY A 265 -15.07 -2.48 5.92
CA GLY A 265 -15.94 -1.29 5.84
C GLY A 265 -17.24 -1.57 5.10
N ASP A 266 -17.18 -2.28 3.97
CA ASP A 266 -18.38 -2.69 3.20
C ASP A 266 -19.35 -3.51 4.07
N LYS A 267 -18.83 -4.46 4.87
CA LYS A 267 -19.63 -5.30 5.76
C LYS A 267 -20.29 -4.49 6.85
N ILE A 268 -19.53 -3.66 7.57
CA ILE A 268 -20.07 -2.81 8.64
C ILE A 268 -21.09 -1.82 8.07
N ALA A 269 -20.78 -1.19 6.93
CA ALA A 269 -21.70 -0.27 6.27
C ALA A 269 -23.01 -0.97 5.84
N SER A 270 -22.96 -2.24 5.44
CA SER A 270 -24.16 -3.00 5.09
C SER A 270 -25.06 -3.30 6.29
N VAL A 271 -24.48 -3.38 7.50
CA VAL A 271 -25.22 -3.56 8.76
C VAL A 271 -25.82 -2.23 9.22
N ILE A 272 -25.04 -1.15 9.19
CA ILE A 272 -25.46 0.17 9.69
C ILE A 272 -26.43 0.87 8.74
N PHE A 273 -26.12 0.88 7.45
CA PHE A 273 -26.88 1.64 6.44
C PHE A 273 -27.74 0.75 5.54
N GLY A 274 -27.68 -0.58 5.68
CA GLY A 274 -28.38 -1.51 4.79
C GLY A 274 -27.61 -1.84 3.49
N LYS A 275 -28.11 -2.86 2.77
CA LYS A 275 -27.47 -3.39 1.55
C LYS A 275 -27.82 -2.60 0.28
N GLU A 276 -29.00 -2.00 0.25
CA GLU A 276 -29.53 -1.34 -0.94
C GLU A 276 -29.12 0.14 -0.99
N TYR A 277 -27.90 0.40 -1.46
CA TYR A 277 -27.40 1.78 -1.56
C TYR A 277 -28.35 2.74 -2.31
N LYS A 278 -29.03 2.24 -3.36
CA LYS A 278 -29.90 3.07 -4.20
C LYS A 278 -31.15 3.56 -3.47
N SER A 279 -31.70 2.79 -2.54
CA SER A 279 -32.90 3.16 -1.78
C SER A 279 -32.63 4.13 -0.63
N LEU A 280 -31.36 4.41 -0.31
CA LEU A 280 -31.01 5.34 0.76
C LEU A 280 -31.33 6.80 0.41
N PRO A 281 -31.81 7.61 1.38
CA PRO A 281 -31.92 9.05 1.22
C PRO A 281 -30.53 9.68 1.06
N GLN A 282 -30.46 10.85 0.41
CA GLN A 282 -29.16 11.48 0.07
C GLN A 282 -28.23 11.71 1.26
N PRO A 283 -28.70 12.19 2.45
CA PRO A 283 -27.84 12.32 3.62
C PRO A 283 -27.23 10.97 4.06
N ALA A 284 -28.00 9.88 4.00
CA ALA A 284 -27.52 8.55 4.33
C ALA A 284 -26.53 8.01 3.29
N LYS A 285 -26.72 8.33 2.00
CA LYS A 285 -25.76 8.00 0.93
C LYS A 285 -24.42 8.69 1.16
N ALA A 286 -24.44 9.98 1.52
CA ALA A 286 -23.24 10.76 1.82
C ALA A 286 -22.54 10.23 3.08
N ALA A 287 -23.29 10.00 4.16
CA ALA A 287 -22.75 9.43 5.41
C ALA A 287 -22.12 8.05 5.18
N ARG A 288 -22.78 7.18 4.41
CA ARG A 288 -22.24 5.87 4.03
C ARG A 288 -20.97 6.00 3.20
N ALA A 289 -20.92 6.92 2.23
CA ALA A 289 -19.73 7.13 1.40
C ALA A 289 -18.55 7.63 2.24
N PHE A 290 -18.78 8.59 3.14
CA PHE A 290 -17.77 9.08 4.07
C PHE A 290 -17.29 7.99 5.04
N PHE A 291 -18.21 7.19 5.59
CA PHE A 291 -17.86 6.05 6.44
C PHE A 291 -16.96 5.05 5.71
N LEU A 292 -17.30 4.68 4.47
CA LEU A 292 -16.48 3.74 3.69
C LEU A 292 -15.10 4.30 3.38
N LEU A 293 -15.02 5.61 3.09
CA LEU A 293 -13.75 6.31 2.87
C LEU A 293 -12.89 6.29 4.13
N LEU A 294 -13.46 6.70 5.27
CA LEU A 294 -12.79 6.71 6.56
C LEU A 294 -12.35 5.30 6.96
N SER A 295 -13.22 4.30 6.82
CA SER A 295 -12.92 2.91 7.15
C SER A 295 -11.75 2.36 6.34
N ALA A 296 -11.73 2.58 5.02
CA ALA A 296 -10.66 2.11 4.16
C ALA A 296 -9.31 2.75 4.52
N PHE A 297 -9.30 4.07 4.78
CA PHE A 297 -8.10 4.78 5.19
C PHE A 297 -7.65 4.42 6.62
N SER A 298 -8.57 4.21 7.56
CA SER A 298 -8.24 3.72 8.90
C SER A 298 -7.58 2.36 8.86
N ILE A 299 -8.08 1.42 8.05
CA ILE A 299 -7.45 0.10 7.90
C ILE A 299 -6.05 0.23 7.28
N SER A 300 -5.90 1.09 6.26
CA SER A 300 -4.57 1.40 5.71
C SER A 300 -3.64 1.98 6.78
N GLY A 301 -4.13 2.91 7.61
CA GLY A 301 -3.38 3.47 8.72
C GLY A 301 -2.94 2.43 9.74
N LEU A 302 -3.84 1.51 10.14
CA LEU A 302 -3.50 0.41 11.05
C LEU A 302 -2.40 -0.50 10.48
N ILE A 303 -2.41 -0.77 9.18
CA ILE A 303 -1.38 -1.56 8.51
C ILE A 303 -0.01 -0.89 8.61
N HIS A 304 0.07 0.42 8.44
CA HIS A 304 1.35 1.14 8.45
C HIS A 304 1.84 1.43 9.86
N VAL A 305 0.93 1.73 10.79
CA VAL A 305 1.24 1.96 12.20
C VAL A 305 1.74 0.68 12.89
N SER A 306 1.32 -0.50 12.43
CA SER A 306 1.78 -1.76 13.04
C SER A 306 3.30 -1.91 12.98
N GLY A 307 3.95 -1.47 11.89
CA GLY A 307 5.41 -1.46 11.78
C GLY A 307 6.05 -0.65 12.91
N SER A 308 5.60 0.60 13.08
CA SER A 308 6.06 1.50 14.14
C SER A 308 5.76 0.98 15.54
N TYR A 309 4.58 0.38 15.74
CA TYR A 309 4.19 -0.22 17.01
C TYR A 309 5.15 -1.34 17.43
N PHE A 310 5.50 -2.26 16.52
CA PHE A 310 6.40 -3.36 16.84
C PHE A 310 7.83 -2.92 17.13
N ILE A 311 8.25 -1.78 16.57
CA ILE A 311 9.50 -1.13 16.97
C ILE A 311 9.42 -0.72 18.44
N VAL A 312 8.47 0.16 18.78
CA VAL A 312 8.39 0.77 20.12
C VAL A 312 8.09 -0.28 21.19
N ALA A 313 7.20 -1.22 20.91
CA ALA A 313 6.85 -2.28 21.84
C ALA A 313 7.94 -3.34 22.01
N GLY A 314 8.85 -3.47 21.03
CA GLY A 314 9.92 -4.45 21.01
C GLY A 314 11.25 -3.96 21.59
N MET A 315 11.54 -2.66 21.50
CA MET A 315 12.76 -2.05 22.02
C MET A 315 12.85 -2.13 23.55
N ASP A 316 14.07 -2.35 24.06
CA ASP A 316 14.41 -2.29 25.48
C ASP A 316 14.49 -0.86 26.03
N SER A 317 14.95 0.09 25.20
CA SER A 317 15.12 1.51 25.54
C SER A 317 14.73 2.38 24.34
N PRO A 318 13.43 2.65 24.13
CA PRO A 318 12.96 3.43 22.99
C PRO A 318 13.43 4.89 23.08
N PRO A 319 13.78 5.54 21.95
CA PRO A 319 14.11 6.97 21.92
C PRO A 319 13.03 7.87 22.55
N PRO A 320 13.38 9.03 23.14
CA PRO A 320 12.40 9.95 23.74
C PRO A 320 11.31 10.44 22.77
N SER A 321 11.59 10.44 21.46
CA SER A 321 10.65 10.84 20.40
C SER A 321 9.68 9.74 19.95
N THR A 322 9.59 8.61 20.66
CA THR A 322 8.80 7.44 20.25
C THR A 322 7.29 7.58 20.48
N ASP A 323 6.85 8.64 21.16
CA ASP A 323 5.43 9.01 21.28
C ASP A 323 4.73 9.22 19.92
N GLN A 324 5.49 9.25 18.82
CA GLN A 324 4.98 9.49 17.47
C GLN A 324 4.66 8.22 16.67
N TRP A 325 4.73 7.02 17.26
CA TRP A 325 4.51 5.75 16.54
C TRP A 325 3.15 5.64 15.83
N TYR A 326 2.14 6.37 16.31
CA TYR A 326 0.80 6.43 15.70
C TYR A 326 0.61 7.57 14.70
N TYR A 327 1.59 8.46 14.48
CA TYR A 327 1.41 9.63 13.60
C TYR A 327 1.12 9.25 12.15
N THR A 328 1.69 8.14 11.68
CA THR A 328 1.37 7.58 10.36
C THR A 328 -0.13 7.27 10.24
N PHE A 329 -0.87 7.02 11.33
CA PHE A 329 -2.33 6.91 11.31
C PHE A 329 -2.99 8.21 10.84
N TYR A 330 -2.53 9.35 11.38
CA TYR A 330 -3.08 10.65 11.05
C TYR A 330 -2.85 11.01 9.58
N PHE A 331 -1.74 10.57 8.98
CA PHE A 331 -1.55 10.70 7.53
C PHE A 331 -2.75 10.13 6.77
N PHE A 332 -3.20 8.91 7.10
CA PHE A 332 -4.30 8.26 6.39
C PHE A 332 -5.66 8.87 6.70
N ILE A 333 -5.92 9.24 7.95
CA ILE A 333 -7.16 9.94 8.32
C ILE A 333 -7.25 11.28 7.58
N ALA A 334 -6.13 12.02 7.46
CA ALA A 334 -6.08 13.26 6.71
C ALA A 334 -6.44 13.05 5.22
N GLN A 335 -6.05 11.92 4.61
CA GLN A 335 -6.47 11.62 3.23
C GLN A 335 -7.99 11.46 3.11
N ALA A 336 -8.64 10.77 4.06
CA ALA A 336 -10.08 10.59 4.05
C ALA A 336 -10.82 11.93 4.17
N ILE A 337 -10.36 12.79 5.09
CA ILE A 337 -10.93 14.12 5.29
C ILE A 337 -10.73 14.98 4.05
N PHE A 338 -9.51 15.01 3.51
CA PHE A 338 -9.20 15.84 2.34
C PHE A 338 -9.99 15.40 1.10
N VAL A 339 -10.12 14.10 0.85
CA VAL A 339 -10.95 13.59 -0.26
C VAL A 339 -12.42 13.94 -0.07
N ALA A 340 -12.95 13.89 1.16
CA ALA A 340 -14.32 14.33 1.43
C ALA A 340 -14.49 15.84 1.17
N MET A 341 -13.51 16.65 1.58
CA MET A 341 -13.48 18.09 1.31
C MET A 341 -13.41 18.38 -0.20
N GLU A 342 -12.57 17.67 -0.96
CA GLU A 342 -12.49 17.80 -2.43
C GLU A 342 -13.86 17.57 -3.07
N GLU A 343 -14.60 16.53 -2.65
CA GLU A 343 -15.93 16.22 -3.18
C GLU A 343 -16.95 17.31 -2.84
N VAL A 344 -16.93 17.84 -1.62
CA VAL A 344 -17.82 18.93 -1.20
C VAL A 344 -17.53 20.21 -1.98
N VAL A 345 -16.25 20.57 -2.15
CA VAL A 345 -15.86 21.77 -2.92
C VAL A 345 -16.28 21.62 -4.38
N CYS A 346 -16.04 20.45 -5.00
CA CYS A 346 -16.43 20.24 -6.39
C CYS A 346 -17.95 20.25 -6.58
N TYR A 347 -18.69 19.68 -5.64
CA TYR A 347 -20.14 19.75 -5.61
C TYR A 347 -20.65 21.19 -5.47
N ALA A 348 -20.10 21.96 -4.51
CA ALA A 348 -20.49 23.35 -4.26
C ALA A 348 -20.20 24.28 -5.44
N LEU A 349 -19.09 24.04 -6.15
CA LEU A 349 -18.71 24.79 -7.36
C LEU A 349 -19.40 24.29 -8.62
N GLY A 350 -20.18 23.20 -8.56
CA GLY A 350 -20.85 22.61 -9.72
C GLY A 350 -19.88 22.07 -10.78
N VAL A 351 -18.65 21.69 -10.39
CA VAL A 351 -17.61 21.21 -11.32
C VAL A 351 -17.55 19.68 -11.33
N GLY A 352 -17.68 19.09 -12.52
CA GLY A 352 -17.66 17.64 -12.69
C GLY A 352 -16.26 17.04 -12.51
N ASN A 353 -16.12 15.94 -11.77
CA ASN A 353 -14.83 15.33 -11.41
C ASN A 353 -14.45 14.12 -12.26
N THR A 354 -14.90 14.05 -13.51
CA THR A 354 -14.50 12.97 -14.41
C THR A 354 -13.16 13.29 -15.12
N PRO A 355 -12.35 12.27 -15.47
CA PRO A 355 -11.11 12.50 -16.23
C PRO A 355 -11.35 13.25 -17.55
N GLN A 356 -12.48 13.00 -18.21
CA GLN A 356 -12.86 13.64 -19.45
C GLN A 356 -13.10 15.15 -19.22
N GLU A 357 -13.92 15.52 -18.24
CA GLU A 357 -14.23 16.92 -17.93
C GLU A 357 -13.01 17.71 -17.47
N VAL A 358 -12.12 17.09 -16.66
CA VAL A 358 -10.96 17.80 -16.12
C VAL A 358 -9.87 18.02 -17.15
N ARG A 359 -9.68 17.05 -18.07
CA ARG A 359 -8.61 17.14 -19.08
C ARG A 359 -8.97 18.03 -20.27
N VAL A 360 -10.25 18.34 -20.49
CA VAL A 360 -10.68 19.27 -21.56
C VAL A 360 -10.13 20.67 -21.36
N GLY A 361 -10.16 21.17 -20.11
CA GLY A 361 -9.54 22.44 -19.76
C GLY A 361 -8.15 22.21 -19.18
N GLY A 362 -7.09 22.27 -20.00
CA GLY A 362 -5.71 22.03 -19.54
C GLY A 362 -5.32 22.82 -18.28
N LEU A 363 -5.87 24.03 -18.10
CA LEU A 363 -5.71 24.84 -16.89
C LEU A 363 -6.29 24.15 -15.64
N ARG A 364 -7.49 23.56 -15.73
CA ARG A 364 -8.13 22.86 -14.62
C ARG A 364 -7.33 21.64 -14.19
N TRP A 365 -6.85 20.86 -15.16
CA TRP A 365 -5.95 19.74 -14.89
C TRP A 365 -4.66 20.22 -14.21
N MET A 366 -4.06 21.31 -14.69
CA MET A 366 -2.85 21.87 -14.10
C MET A 366 -3.05 22.35 -12.65
N VAL A 367 -4.13 23.10 -12.39
CA VAL A 367 -4.50 23.50 -11.01
C VAL A 367 -4.67 22.26 -10.13
N GLY A 368 -5.32 21.23 -10.67
CA GLY A 368 -5.47 19.92 -10.04
C GLY A 368 -4.15 19.29 -9.61
N VAL A 369 -3.23 19.18 -10.56
CA VAL A 369 -1.88 18.64 -10.31
C VAL A 369 -1.15 19.47 -9.27
N VAL A 370 -1.18 20.81 -9.37
CA VAL A 370 -0.47 21.70 -8.43
C VAL A 370 -0.97 21.49 -7.00
N TYR A 371 -2.28 21.59 -6.74
CA TYR A 371 -2.75 21.45 -5.35
C TYR A 371 -2.57 20.03 -4.83
N THR A 372 -2.70 19.01 -5.69
CA THR A 372 -2.49 17.60 -5.30
C THR A 372 -1.03 17.38 -4.92
N THR A 373 -0.09 17.91 -5.72
CA THR A 373 1.34 17.88 -5.42
C THR A 373 1.63 18.62 -4.12
N MET A 374 1.09 19.83 -3.91
CA MET A 374 1.27 20.58 -2.66
C MET A 374 0.77 19.79 -1.45
N TRP A 375 -0.40 19.14 -1.55
CA TRP A 375 -0.94 18.30 -0.48
C TRP A 375 0.01 17.17 -0.11
N PHE A 376 0.50 16.40 -1.09
CA PHE A 376 1.43 15.30 -0.84
C PHE A 376 2.83 15.77 -0.42
N CYS A 377 3.30 16.90 -0.93
CA CYS A 377 4.54 17.53 -0.51
C CYS A 377 4.49 17.92 0.97
N TRP A 378 3.34 18.32 1.49
CA TRP A 378 3.19 18.63 2.91
C TRP A 378 2.90 17.39 3.75
N CYS A 379 1.88 16.60 3.42
CA CYS A 379 1.43 15.53 4.31
C CYS A 379 2.42 14.36 4.37
N THR A 380 3.17 14.06 3.29
CA THR A 380 4.12 12.94 3.29
C THR A 380 5.27 13.16 4.26
N PRO A 381 6.00 14.30 4.23
CA PRO A 381 7.09 14.52 5.18
C PRO A 381 6.59 14.72 6.60
N VAL A 382 5.52 15.52 6.79
CA VAL A 382 5.04 15.93 8.12
C VAL A 382 4.34 14.81 8.88
N LEU A 383 3.42 14.09 8.23
CA LEU A 383 2.57 13.11 8.91
C LEU A 383 3.06 11.67 8.77
N TRP A 384 4.06 11.43 7.90
CA TRP A 384 4.56 10.08 7.65
C TRP A 384 6.08 10.00 7.78
N ALA A 385 6.83 10.56 6.84
CA ALA A 385 8.25 10.25 6.69
C ALA A 385 9.08 10.69 7.90
N ASP A 386 8.84 11.89 8.46
CA ASP A 386 9.54 12.37 9.65
C ASP A 386 9.19 11.58 10.91
N PRO A 387 7.89 11.43 11.30
CA PRO A 387 7.54 10.64 12.48
C PRO A 387 8.06 9.20 12.42
N GLU A 388 7.92 8.56 11.27
CA GLU A 388 8.37 7.18 11.09
C GLU A 388 9.90 7.08 11.12
N SER A 389 10.63 8.07 10.59
CA SER A 389 12.10 8.13 10.69
C SER A 389 12.57 8.28 12.13
N ARG A 390 11.85 9.03 12.95
CA ARG A 390 12.17 9.17 14.39
C ARG A 390 11.92 7.86 15.15
N VAL A 391 10.89 7.11 14.77
CA VAL A 391 10.57 5.80 15.39
C VAL A 391 11.67 4.78 15.11
N VAL A 392 12.23 4.75 13.89
CA VAL A 392 13.38 3.88 13.56
C VAL A 392 14.73 4.41 14.05
N GLY A 393 14.74 5.48 14.86
CA GLY A 393 15.95 6.02 15.51
C GLY A 393 16.77 6.99 14.66
N PHE A 394 16.26 7.47 13.53
CA PHE A 394 16.87 8.59 12.82
C PHE A 394 16.47 9.90 13.47
N VAL A 395 17.43 10.56 14.09
CA VAL A 395 17.23 11.86 14.77
C VAL A 395 18.06 12.90 14.03
N GLY A 396 17.41 14.00 13.62
CA GLY A 396 18.11 15.16 13.05
C GLY A 396 18.64 16.07 14.16
N GLY A 397 19.76 16.74 13.88
CA GLY A 397 20.24 17.85 14.70
C GLY A 397 19.30 19.07 14.65
N VAL A 398 19.49 20.02 15.57
CA VAL A 398 18.77 21.31 15.52
C VAL A 398 19.19 22.05 14.24
N GLY A 399 18.22 22.42 13.40
CA GLY A 399 18.46 23.07 12.10
C GLY A 399 18.62 22.12 10.91
N GLU A 400 18.58 20.80 11.13
CA GLU A 400 18.65 19.80 10.06
C GLU A 400 17.29 19.45 9.43
N GLU A 401 16.18 20.07 9.88
CA GLU A 401 14.78 19.88 9.44
C GLU A 401 14.39 18.47 8.98
N TYR A 402 14.68 18.06 7.73
CA TYR A 402 14.41 16.72 7.18
C TYR A 402 15.66 15.91 6.76
N ALA A 403 16.89 16.34 7.09
CA ALA A 403 18.11 15.66 6.72
C ALA A 403 18.19 14.23 7.26
N HIS A 404 17.63 13.98 8.45
CA HIS A 404 17.51 12.63 9.01
C HIS A 404 16.55 11.73 8.22
N VAL A 405 15.53 12.31 7.56
CA VAL A 405 14.66 11.58 6.64
C VAL A 405 15.43 11.19 5.38
N PHE A 406 16.32 12.06 4.89
CA PHE A 406 17.17 11.73 3.74
C PHE A 406 18.15 10.59 4.04
N ASP A 407 18.74 10.54 5.24
CA ASP A 407 19.60 9.41 5.64
C ASP A 407 18.84 8.09 5.65
N ARG A 408 17.60 8.10 6.15
CA ARG A 408 16.75 6.92 6.12
C ARG A 408 16.51 6.48 4.69
N ILE A 409 16.16 7.42 3.82
CA ILE A 409 15.97 7.17 2.38
C ILE A 409 17.28 6.74 1.71
N ASP A 410 18.47 7.05 2.20
CA ASP A 410 19.72 6.52 1.61
C ASP A 410 19.99 5.08 2.06
N ARG A 411 19.62 4.72 3.29
CA ARG A 411 19.95 3.42 3.93
C ARG A 411 18.91 2.31 3.74
N PHE A 412 17.65 2.68 3.55
CA PHE A 412 16.50 1.77 3.39
C PHE A 412 15.86 2.03 2.04
#